data_AF-A0A7X6MQT9-F1
#
_entry.id   AF-A0A7X6MQT9-F1
#
_cell.length_a   1.000
_cell.length_b   1.000
_cell.length_c   1.000
_cell.angle_alpha   90.00
_cell.angle_beta   90.00
_cell.angle_gamma   90.00
#
_symmetry.space_group_name_H-M   'P 1'
#
loop_
_entity.id
_entity.type
_entity.pdbx_description
1 polymer ?
#
loop_
_entity_poly.entity_id
_entity_poly.type
_entity_poly.pdbx_seq_one_letter_code
_entity_poly.pdbx_strand_id
1 'polypeptide(L)'
;MSETALTRLAANAALYRVQKRELDRAIYQAATDSGLTHTQISDIVGVYSVPAVQRILRRFTDDPSQLEQAPAEIIDRHVAGLIDGDEMMNQLLNRQYSFGAPASVGGVATDAYKAGSWDDIEIAFCKGQLGEAEFRQLATRHLRRRVSVPASRRHEPLS
;
A
#
# COMPACT_ATOMS: atom_id res chain seq x y z
N MET A 1 -31.61 -3.21 -3.34
CA MET A 1 -30.77 -2.86 -2.18
C MET A 1 -30.40 -1.39 -2.31
N SER A 2 -30.60 -0.57 -1.27
CA SER A 2 -30.36 0.88 -1.36
C SER A 2 -28.88 1.19 -1.53
N GLU A 3 -28.55 2.08 -2.46
CA GLU A 3 -27.21 2.63 -2.72
C GLU A 3 -26.51 3.07 -1.42
N THR A 4 -27.27 3.61 -0.47
CA THR A 4 -26.77 4.03 0.85
C THR A 4 -26.23 2.87 1.69
N ALA A 5 -26.80 1.66 1.58
CA ALA A 5 -26.33 0.50 2.34
C ALA A 5 -24.99 -0.01 1.81
N LEU A 6 -24.80 0.01 0.48
CA LEU A 6 -23.54 -0.35 -0.15
C LEU A 6 -22.43 0.64 0.19
N THR A 7 -22.71 1.94 0.11
CA THR A 7 -21.74 3.00 0.49
C THR A 7 -21.32 2.87 1.95
N ARG A 8 -22.28 2.64 2.87
CA ARG A 8 -21.98 2.44 4.29
C ARG A 8 -21.13 1.20 4.53
N LEU A 9 -21.41 0.09 3.85
CA LEU A 9 -20.62 -1.14 3.99
C LEU A 9 -19.20 -0.93 3.45
N ALA A 10 -19.05 -0.25 2.32
CA ALA A 10 -17.75 0.06 1.73
C ALA A 10 -16.90 0.94 2.67
N ALA A 11 -17.49 1.99 3.25
CA ALA A 11 -16.82 2.87 4.21
C ALA A 11 -16.36 2.10 5.46
N ASN A 12 -17.21 1.26 6.05
CA ASN A 12 -16.84 0.44 7.21
C ASN A 12 -15.75 -0.59 6.87
N ALA A 13 -15.82 -1.22 5.69
CA ALA A 13 -14.80 -2.15 5.25
C ALA A 13 -13.45 -1.45 5.05
N ALA A 14 -13.44 -0.23 4.50
CA ALA A 14 -12.25 0.58 4.36
C ALA A 14 -11.66 0.99 5.72
N LEU A 15 -12.51 1.45 6.64
CA LEU A 15 -12.12 1.78 8.01
C LEU A 15 -11.48 0.59 8.72
N TYR A 16 -12.08 -0.60 8.62
CA TYR A 16 -11.53 -1.82 9.20
C TYR A 16 -10.13 -2.13 8.64
N ARG A 17 -9.93 -1.99 7.32
CA ARG A 17 -8.61 -2.20 6.71
C ARG A 17 -7.57 -1.20 7.21
N VAL A 18 -7.94 0.08 7.37
CA VAL A 18 -7.05 1.11 7.94
C VAL A 18 -6.69 0.75 9.39
N GLN A 19 -7.69 0.53 10.25
CA GLN A 19 -7.47 0.22 11.66
C GLN A 19 -6.64 -1.04 11.87
N LYS A 20 -6.86 -2.06 11.03
CA LYS A 20 -6.05 -3.28 11.07
C LYS A 20 -4.57 -3.01 10.76
N ARG A 21 -4.28 -2.20 9.73
CA ARG A 21 -2.89 -1.84 9.38
C ARG A 21 -2.24 -1.02 10.51
N GLU A 22 -2.97 -0.07 11.09
CA GLU A 22 -2.48 0.70 12.23
C GLU A 22 -2.20 -0.17 13.45
N LEU A 23 -3.10 -1.11 13.77
CA LEU A 23 -2.89 -2.07 14.86
C LEU A 23 -1.66 -2.95 14.61
N ASP A 24 -1.51 -3.48 13.39
CA ASP A 24 -0.34 -4.27 13.02
C ASP A 24 0.96 -3.46 13.18
N ARG A 25 1.00 -2.19 12.75
CA ARG A 25 2.15 -1.29 12.95
C ARG A 25 2.41 -0.97 14.42
N ALA A 26 1.36 -0.73 15.21
CA ALA A 26 1.47 -0.49 16.65
C ALA A 26 2.01 -1.72 17.40
N ILE A 27 1.61 -2.94 16.98
CA ILE A 27 2.17 -4.20 17.50
C ILE A 27 3.67 -4.28 17.23
N TYR A 28 4.10 -3.92 16.02
CA TYR A 28 5.52 -3.90 15.67
C TYR A 28 6.30 -2.93 16.55
N GLN A 29 5.85 -1.67 16.63
CA GLN A 29 6.49 -0.63 17.45
C GLN A 29 6.52 -1.00 18.95
N ALA A 30 5.45 -1.60 19.48
CA ALA A 30 5.43 -2.05 20.88
C ALA A 30 6.51 -3.13 21.16
N ALA A 31 6.73 -4.04 20.21
CA ALA A 31 7.76 -5.07 20.33
C ALA A 31 9.17 -4.51 20.17
N THR A 32 9.39 -3.61 19.20
CA THR A 32 10.73 -3.12 18.83
C THR A 32 11.20 -1.94 19.69
N ASP A 33 10.31 -0.98 19.94
CA ASP A 33 10.69 0.32 20.52
C ASP A 33 10.42 0.35 22.03
N SER A 34 9.40 -0.38 22.47
CA SER A 34 8.98 -0.45 23.89
C SER A 34 9.37 -1.76 24.58
N GLY A 35 9.87 -2.75 23.84
CA GLY A 35 10.35 -4.03 24.38
C GLY A 35 9.28 -4.93 24.98
N LEU A 36 8.00 -4.73 24.62
CA LEU A 36 6.93 -5.59 25.10
C LEU A 36 7.09 -7.02 24.56
N THR A 37 6.87 -8.00 25.43
CA THR A 37 6.91 -9.41 25.02
C THR A 37 5.69 -9.78 24.17
N HIS A 38 5.82 -10.81 23.33
CA HIS A 38 4.71 -11.27 22.50
C HIS A 38 3.47 -11.68 23.32
N THR A 39 3.67 -12.20 24.55
CA THR A 39 2.58 -12.53 25.47
C THR A 39 1.86 -11.29 25.94
N GLN A 40 2.59 -10.27 26.42
CA GLN A 40 1.99 -8.99 26.83
C GLN A 40 1.23 -8.33 25.68
N ILE A 41 1.77 -8.35 24.46
CA ILE A 41 1.09 -7.83 23.27
C ILE A 41 -0.18 -8.64 22.98
N SER A 42 -0.11 -9.96 23.05
CA SER A 42 -1.27 -10.84 22.84
C SER A 42 -2.38 -10.56 23.84
N ASP A 43 -2.03 -10.38 25.12
CA ASP A 43 -2.97 -10.08 26.20
C ASP A 43 -3.63 -8.70 26.03
N ILE A 44 -2.86 -7.67 25.64
CA ILE A 44 -3.36 -6.31 25.41
C ILE A 44 -4.27 -6.24 24.19
N VAL A 45 -3.86 -6.86 23.08
CA VAL A 45 -4.61 -6.82 21.82
C VAL A 45 -5.89 -7.67 21.91
N GLY A 46 -5.84 -8.77 22.68
CA GLY A 46 -6.98 -9.65 22.99
C GLY A 46 -7.51 -10.49 21.83
N VAL A 47 -7.43 -9.98 20.59
CA VAL A 47 -7.90 -10.67 19.37
C VAL A 47 -6.82 -11.52 18.70
N TYR A 48 -5.54 -11.31 19.06
CA TYR A 48 -4.41 -12.02 18.47
C TYR A 48 -3.73 -12.90 19.50
N SER A 49 -3.56 -14.17 19.16
CA SER A 49 -2.73 -15.11 19.91
C SER A 49 -1.24 -14.81 19.72
N VAL A 50 -0.40 -15.31 20.64
CA VAL A 50 1.07 -15.18 20.54
C VAL A 50 1.63 -15.60 19.16
N PRO A 51 1.20 -16.72 18.56
CA PRO A 51 1.64 -17.07 17.20
C PRO A 51 1.18 -16.07 16.13
N ALA A 52 0.01 -15.44 16.28
CA ALA A 52 -0.45 -14.41 15.35
C ALA A 52 0.42 -13.15 15.45
N VAL A 53 0.76 -12.73 16.67
CA VAL A 53 1.70 -11.62 16.93
C VAL A 53 3.05 -11.92 16.27
N GLN A 54 3.62 -13.11 16.47
CA GLN A 54 4.89 -13.51 15.82
C GLN A 54 4.84 -13.42 14.30
N ARG A 55 3.73 -13.80 13.66
CA ARG A 55 3.57 -13.70 12.20
C ARG A 55 3.53 -12.25 11.74
N ILE A 56 2.87 -11.36 12.48
CA ILE A 56 2.83 -9.93 12.18
C ILE A 56 4.25 -9.34 12.26
N LEU A 57 4.96 -9.62 13.35
CA LEU A 57 6.34 -9.14 13.55
C LEU A 57 7.27 -9.64 12.45
N ARG A 58 7.23 -10.93 12.14
CA ARG A 58 8.06 -11.52 11.08
C ARG A 58 7.77 -10.87 9.73
N ARG A 59 6.50 -10.61 9.40
CA ARG A 59 6.12 -9.97 8.14
C ARG A 59 6.78 -8.60 7.96
N PHE A 60 6.84 -7.78 9.01
CA PHE A 60 7.51 -6.47 8.94
C PHE A 60 9.04 -6.58 8.97
N THR A 61 9.60 -7.57 9.66
CA THR A 61 11.04 -7.83 9.62
C THR A 61 11.49 -8.29 8.24
N ASP A 62 10.71 -9.16 7.59
CA ASP A 62 11.00 -9.68 6.24
C ASP A 62 10.83 -8.60 5.16
N ASP A 63 9.87 -7.69 5.35
CA ASP A 63 9.61 -6.57 4.43
C ASP A 63 9.28 -5.26 5.19
N PRO A 64 10.31 -4.49 5.58
CA PRO A 64 10.14 -3.23 6.31
C PRO A 64 9.34 -2.17 5.54
N SER A 65 9.27 -2.27 4.21
CA SER A 65 8.50 -1.32 3.40
C SER A 65 6.99 -1.35 3.71
N GLN A 66 6.49 -2.43 4.32
CA GLN A 66 5.10 -2.53 4.75
C GLN A 66 4.76 -1.65 5.96
N LEU A 67 5.77 -1.10 6.64
CA LEU A 67 5.57 -0.06 7.66
C LEU A 67 5.17 1.27 7.03
N GLU A 68 5.52 1.49 5.77
CA GLU A 68 5.11 2.69 5.05
C GLU A 68 3.63 2.62 4.67
N GLN A 69 2.96 3.76 4.73
CA GLN A 69 1.57 3.87 4.28
C GLN A 69 1.50 3.61 2.76
N ALA A 70 0.74 2.60 2.32
CA ALA A 70 0.54 2.27 0.90
C ALA A 70 -0.50 3.19 0.22
N PRO A 71 -0.51 3.34 -1.13
CA PRO A 71 -1.53 4.14 -1.82
C PRO A 71 -2.95 3.60 -1.57
N ALA A 72 -3.13 2.28 -1.56
CA ALA A 72 -4.41 1.68 -1.20
C ALA A 72 -4.89 2.07 0.21
N GLU A 73 -3.98 2.33 1.15
CA GLU A 73 -4.35 2.78 2.49
C GLU A 73 -4.82 4.24 2.50
N ILE A 74 -4.16 5.13 1.74
CA ILE A 74 -4.58 6.53 1.58
C ILE A 74 -6.00 6.58 1.01
N ILE A 75 -6.27 5.75 0.00
CA ILE A 75 -7.60 5.64 -0.64
C ILE A 75 -8.62 5.03 0.33
N ASP A 76 -8.26 4.00 1.10
CA ASP A 76 -9.13 3.44 2.14
C ASP A 76 -9.48 4.51 3.20
N ARG A 77 -8.56 5.42 3.55
CA ARG A 77 -8.84 6.54 4.48
C ARG A 77 -9.86 7.51 3.88
N HIS A 78 -9.77 7.82 2.59
CA HIS A 78 -10.76 8.66 1.92
C HIS A 78 -12.15 7.98 1.87
N VAL A 79 -12.20 6.71 1.45
CA VAL A 79 -13.44 5.92 1.40
C VAL A 79 -14.08 5.76 2.78
N ALA A 80 -13.27 5.70 3.84
CA ALA A 80 -13.73 5.68 5.22
C ALA A 80 -14.18 7.06 5.77
N GLY A 81 -13.97 8.14 5.01
CA GLY A 81 -14.27 9.51 5.42
C GLY A 81 -13.29 10.08 6.45
N LEU A 82 -12.09 9.50 6.59
CA LEU A 82 -11.04 9.98 7.50
C LEU A 82 -10.23 11.14 6.91
N ILE A 83 -10.19 11.24 5.57
CA ILE A 83 -9.61 12.36 4.82
C ILE A 83 -10.55 12.72 3.67
N ASP A 84 -10.55 13.97 3.26
CA ASP A 84 -11.28 14.40 2.07
C ASP A 84 -10.49 14.07 0.78
N GLY A 85 -11.11 14.35 -0.37
CA GLY A 85 -10.52 14.06 -1.68
C GLY A 85 -9.29 14.91 -1.98
N ASP A 86 -9.26 16.16 -1.52
CA ASP A 86 -8.13 17.08 -1.75
C ASP A 86 -6.90 16.61 -0.98
N GLU A 87 -7.06 16.22 0.28
CA GLU A 87 -6.00 15.66 1.11
C GLU A 87 -5.52 14.31 0.57
N MET A 88 -6.44 13.44 0.13
CA MET A 88 -6.09 12.20 -0.56
C MET A 88 -5.21 12.47 -1.78
N MET A 89 -5.64 13.36 -2.67
CA MET A 89 -4.92 13.68 -3.91
C MET A 89 -3.56 14.35 -3.64
N ASN A 90 -3.48 15.21 -2.64
CA ASN A 90 -2.22 15.82 -2.21
C ASN A 90 -1.19 14.75 -1.77
N GLN A 91 -1.61 13.77 -0.95
CA GLN A 91 -0.72 12.68 -0.54
C GLN A 91 -0.32 11.79 -1.72
N LEU A 92 -1.27 11.43 -2.59
CA LEU A 92 -1.01 10.55 -3.74
C LEU A 92 -0.11 11.20 -4.80
N LEU A 93 -0.23 12.51 -5.05
CA LEU A 93 0.56 13.24 -6.07
C LEU A 93 2.01 13.51 -5.65
N ASN A 94 2.26 13.58 -4.34
CA ASN A 94 3.59 13.84 -3.79
C ASN A 94 4.41 12.56 -3.58
N ARG A 95 3.87 11.40 -3.94
CA ARG A 95 4.54 10.11 -3.81
C ARG A 95 5.41 9.73 -5.02
N GLN A 96 6.40 8.87 -4.79
CA GLN A 96 7.07 8.13 -5.84
C GLN A 96 6.48 6.72 -5.97
N TYR A 97 6.06 6.33 -7.17
CA TYR A 97 5.48 5.02 -7.43
C TYR A 97 6.52 4.04 -7.99
N SER A 98 6.51 2.83 -7.47
CA SER A 98 7.03 1.63 -8.13
C SER A 98 5.96 1.03 -9.05
N PHE A 99 6.40 0.43 -10.15
CA PHE A 99 5.56 -0.29 -11.10
C PHE A 99 5.84 -1.78 -10.99
N GLY A 100 4.80 -2.60 -11.18
CA GLY A 100 4.97 -4.04 -11.08
C GLY A 100 5.88 -4.60 -12.18
N ALA A 101 6.59 -5.66 -11.83
CA ALA A 101 7.55 -6.33 -12.69
C ALA A 101 7.58 -7.83 -12.41
N PRO A 102 8.04 -8.67 -13.35
CA PRO A 102 8.33 -10.07 -13.06
C PRO A 102 9.27 -10.18 -11.86
N ALA A 103 8.95 -11.05 -10.92
CA ALA A 103 9.78 -11.34 -9.77
C ALA A 103 11.02 -12.11 -10.24
N SER A 104 12.19 -11.79 -9.70
CA SER A 104 13.44 -12.48 -10.04
C SER A 104 14.04 -13.18 -8.83
N VAL A 105 14.49 -14.42 -9.02
CA VAL A 105 15.24 -15.19 -8.02
C VAL A 105 16.63 -15.49 -8.59
N GLY A 106 17.68 -15.07 -7.88
CA GLY A 106 19.06 -15.24 -8.36
C GLY A 106 19.37 -14.53 -9.68
N GLY A 107 18.65 -13.44 -9.99
CA GLY A 107 18.78 -12.69 -11.25
C GLY A 107 18.00 -13.27 -12.44
N VAL A 108 17.32 -14.41 -12.28
CA VAL A 108 16.46 -15.00 -13.31
C VAL A 108 15.02 -14.57 -13.06
N ALA A 109 14.38 -13.98 -14.08
CA ALA A 109 12.96 -13.68 -14.04
C ALA A 109 12.16 -14.98 -13.90
N THR A 110 11.25 -14.99 -12.93
CA THR A 110 10.28 -16.06 -12.70
C THR A 110 8.95 -15.67 -13.33
N ASP A 111 8.03 -16.64 -13.45
CA ASP A 111 6.66 -16.38 -13.91
C ASP A 111 5.80 -15.66 -12.86
N ALA A 112 6.32 -15.41 -11.66
CA ALA A 112 5.60 -14.68 -10.62
C ALA A 112 5.64 -13.17 -10.89
N TYR A 113 4.51 -12.49 -10.70
CA TYR A 113 4.43 -11.03 -10.81
C TYR A 113 4.54 -10.37 -9.44
N LYS A 114 5.45 -9.40 -9.29
CA LYS A 114 5.53 -8.55 -8.10
C LYS A 114 4.80 -7.24 -8.40
N ALA A 115 3.70 -7.01 -7.69
CA ALA A 115 2.91 -5.80 -7.82
C ALA A 115 3.72 -4.55 -7.38
N GLY A 116 3.55 -3.47 -8.12
CA GLY A 116 4.06 -2.15 -7.76
C GLY A 116 3.03 -1.33 -7.01
N SER A 117 3.47 -0.27 -6.34
CA SER A 117 2.55 0.67 -5.67
C SER A 117 1.60 1.39 -6.65
N TRP A 118 1.93 1.49 -7.94
CA TRP A 118 1.04 2.04 -8.95
C TRP A 118 -0.19 1.15 -9.18
N ASP A 119 -0.06 -0.16 -8.99
CA ASP A 119 -1.13 -1.12 -9.22
C ASP A 119 -2.30 -0.87 -8.25
N ASP A 120 -2.03 -0.33 -7.05
CA ASP A 120 -3.06 0.12 -6.10
C ASP A 120 -3.93 1.26 -6.68
N ILE A 121 -3.34 2.18 -7.46
CA ILE A 121 -4.06 3.28 -8.11
C ILE A 121 -4.97 2.73 -9.22
N GLU A 122 -4.47 1.80 -10.03
CA GLU A 122 -5.24 1.16 -11.10
C GLU A 122 -6.41 0.35 -10.53
N ILE A 123 -6.16 -0.42 -9.46
CA ILE A 123 -7.20 -1.18 -8.76
C ILE A 123 -8.27 -0.25 -8.18
N ALA A 124 -7.87 0.87 -7.58
CA ALA A 124 -8.80 1.83 -7.01
C ALA A 124 -9.67 2.51 -8.07
N PHE A 125 -9.09 2.87 -9.22
CA PHE A 125 -9.85 3.39 -10.36
C PHE A 125 -10.85 2.35 -10.89
N CYS A 126 -10.42 1.09 -11.08
CA CYS A 126 -11.31 0.00 -11.49
C CYS A 126 -12.46 -0.25 -10.50
N LYS A 127 -12.25 0.02 -9.21
CA LYS A 127 -13.27 -0.10 -8.16
C LYS A 127 -14.15 1.14 -8.00
N GLY A 128 -13.91 2.21 -8.78
CA GLY A 128 -14.61 3.49 -8.65
C GLY A 128 -14.28 4.25 -7.36
N GLN A 129 -13.15 3.94 -6.71
CA GLN A 129 -12.66 4.65 -5.52
C GLN A 129 -11.81 5.88 -5.88
N LEU A 130 -11.44 6.00 -7.17
CA LEU A 130 -10.88 7.19 -7.79
C LEU A 130 -11.73 7.55 -9.00
N GLY A 131 -12.04 8.84 -9.16
CA GLY A 131 -12.68 9.38 -10.34
C GLY A 131 -11.71 9.47 -11.53
N GLU A 132 -12.26 9.64 -12.73
CA GLU A 132 -11.46 9.76 -13.96
C GLU A 132 -10.50 10.96 -13.93
N ALA A 133 -10.94 12.10 -13.40
CA ALA A 133 -10.13 13.31 -13.29
C ALA A 133 -8.92 13.10 -12.36
N GLU A 134 -9.14 12.48 -11.20
CA GLU A 134 -8.12 12.14 -10.21
C GLU A 134 -7.08 11.17 -10.81
N PHE A 135 -7.56 10.08 -11.43
CA PHE A 135 -6.71 9.12 -12.09
C PHE A 135 -5.86 9.77 -13.20
N ARG A 136 -6.47 10.61 -14.03
CA ARG A 136 -5.77 11.32 -15.11
C ARG A 136 -4.69 12.26 -14.58
N GLN A 137 -4.96 12.94 -13.46
CA GLN A 137 -4.00 13.84 -12.82
C GLN A 137 -2.79 13.06 -12.29
N LEU A 138 -3.02 11.94 -11.60
CA LEU A 138 -1.97 11.03 -11.13
C LEU A 138 -1.16 10.49 -12.31
N ALA A 139 -1.83 9.96 -13.33
CA ALA A 139 -1.17 9.43 -14.53
C ALA A 139 -0.33 10.50 -15.23
N THR A 140 -0.83 11.72 -15.40
CA THR A 140 -0.08 12.82 -16.05
C THR A 140 1.18 13.17 -15.27
N ARG A 141 1.10 13.25 -13.94
CA ARG A 141 2.24 13.56 -13.07
C ARG A 141 3.34 12.51 -13.18
N HIS A 142 2.97 11.22 -13.22
CA HIS A 142 3.92 10.11 -13.16
C HIS A 142 4.39 9.59 -14.52
N LEU A 143 3.57 9.73 -15.58
CA LEU A 143 3.97 9.47 -16.97
C LEU A 143 4.96 10.53 -17.47
N ARG A 144 4.81 11.81 -17.07
CA ARG A 144 5.80 12.86 -17.40
C ARG A 144 7.19 12.57 -16.80
N ARG A 145 7.26 11.94 -15.62
CA ARG A 145 8.53 11.52 -14.99
C ARG A 145 9.25 10.40 -15.74
N ARG A 146 8.55 9.57 -16.53
CA ARG A 146 9.18 8.52 -17.37
C ARG A 146 9.95 9.09 -18.56
N VAL A 147 9.51 10.21 -19.13
CA VAL A 147 10.12 10.81 -20.33
C VAL A 147 11.44 11.54 -20.01
N SER A 148 11.73 11.81 -18.73
CA SER A 148 12.92 12.56 -18.30
C SER A 148 14.13 11.71 -17.90
N VAL A 149 14.08 10.37 -18.06
CA VAL A 149 15.26 9.51 -17.91
C VAL A 149 15.89 9.29 -19.29
N PRO A 150 17.09 9.83 -19.59
CA PRO A 150 17.70 9.63 -20.89
C PRO A 150 18.05 8.15 -21.09
N ALA A 151 17.69 7.63 -22.26
CA ALA A 151 18.06 6.31 -22.74
C ALA A 151 19.57 6.27 -23.08
N SER A 152 20.43 6.31 -22.06
CA SER A 152 21.87 6.12 -22.21
C SER A 152 22.29 4.77 -21.67
N ARG A 153 22.01 3.73 -22.45
CA ARG A 153 22.86 2.55 -22.66
C ARG A 153 22.26 1.72 -23.79
N ARG A 154 22.44 2.19 -25.03
CA ARG A 154 22.53 1.26 -26.17
C ARG A 154 23.98 0.79 -26.20
N HIS A 155 24.21 -0.46 -25.84
CA HIS A 155 25.45 -1.14 -26.20
C HIS A 155 25.50 -1.20 -27.73
N GLU A 156 26.44 -0.46 -28.33
CA GLU A 156 26.91 -0.76 -29.68
C GLU A 156 27.68 -2.09 -29.65
N PRO A 157 27.47 -2.99 -30.63
CA PRO A 157 28.36 -4.12 -30.82
C PRO A 157 29.66 -3.62 -31.48
N LEU A 158 30.78 -3.97 -30.86
CA LEU A 158 32.12 -3.86 -31.46
C LEU A 158 32.16 -4.68 -32.76
N SER A 159 32.59 -4.05 -33.85
CA SER A 159 33.12 -4.73 -35.04
C SER A 159 34.60 -5.06 -34.83
#